data_AF-A0A9X8HJ50-F1
#
_entry.id   AF-A0A9X8HJ50-F1
#
_cell.length_a   1.000
_cell.length_b   1.000
_cell.length_c   1.000
_cell.angle_alpha   90.00
_cell.angle_beta   90.00
_cell.angle_gamma   90.00
#
_symmetry.space_group_name_H-M   'P 1'
#
loop_
_entity.id
_entity.type
_entity.pdbx_description
1 polymer ?
#
loop_
_entity_poly.entity_id
_entity_poly.type
_entity_poly.pdbx_seq_one_letter_code
_entity_poly.pdbx_strand_id
1 'polypeptide(L)'
;MCDVLQFFRIFLFVLGGVFVAASVIYANHCCKKKGINMNTFSGLFEMWGMVFRFENKKLSILMLTAAFGGLCVAVIILVLTLWGQSQGCIFPINDRSMR
;
A
#
# COMPACT_ATOMS: atom_id res chain seq x y z
N MET A 1 15.80 20.58 4.52
CA MET A 1 14.97 20.23 3.33
C MET A 1 14.97 18.72 3.09
N CYS A 2 16.14 18.06 3.15
CA CYS A 2 16.23 16.60 3.09
C CYS A 2 15.49 15.88 4.24
N ASP A 3 15.56 16.38 5.47
CA ASP A 3 14.86 15.78 6.64
C ASP A 3 13.34 15.79 6.47
N VAL A 4 12.80 16.86 5.90
CA VAL A 4 11.37 17.00 5.59
C VAL A 4 10.96 15.96 4.55
N LEU A 5 11.78 15.79 3.49
CA LEU A 5 11.55 14.78 2.46
C LEU A 5 11.62 13.36 3.02
N GLN A 6 12.58 13.09 3.92
CA GLN A 6 12.70 11.81 4.60
C GLN A 6 11.48 11.54 5.49
N PHE A 7 11.03 12.52 6.26
CA PHE A 7 9.81 12.42 7.06
C PHE A 7 8.59 12.10 6.18
N PHE A 8 8.38 12.85 5.08
CA PHE A 8 7.27 12.59 4.16
C PHE A 8 7.31 11.19 3.55
N ARG A 9 8.50 10.71 3.14
CA ARG A 9 8.66 9.34 2.60
C ARG A 9 8.28 8.28 3.63
N ILE A 10 8.77 8.40 4.86
CA ILE A 10 8.45 7.44 5.94
C ILE A 10 6.97 7.52 6.29
N PHE A 11 6.42 8.72 6.44
CA PHE A 11 5.01 8.93 6.76
C PHE A 11 4.10 8.31 5.71
N LEU A 12 4.34 8.59 4.42
CA LEU A 12 3.57 8.03 3.32
C LEU A 12 3.69 6.51 3.24
N PHE A 13 4.88 5.97 3.50
CA PHE A 13 5.10 4.52 3.51
C PHE A 13 4.32 3.84 4.65
N VAL A 14 4.37 4.39 5.87
CA VAL A 14 3.62 3.85 7.02
C VAL A 14 2.12 3.99 6.80
N LEU A 15 1.64 5.15 6.33
CA LEU A 15 0.23 5.39 6.02
C LEU A 15 -0.28 4.39 4.97
N GLY A 16 0.48 4.22 3.88
CA GLY A 16 0.16 3.26 2.82
C GLY A 16 0.14 1.82 3.34
N GLY A 17 1.13 1.45 4.16
CA GLY A 17 1.21 0.12 4.79
C GLY A 17 0.02 -0.19 5.69
N VAL A 18 -0.39 0.76 6.54
CA VAL A 18 -1.59 0.63 7.39
C VAL A 18 -2.84 0.47 6.55
N PHE A 19 -2.98 1.26 5.46
CA PHE A 19 -4.14 1.19 4.58
C PHE A 19 -4.24 -0.15 3.84
N VAL A 20 -3.12 -0.68 3.36
CA VAL A 20 -3.05 -2.01 2.74
C VAL A 20 -3.30 -3.12 3.75
N ALA A 21 -2.78 -3.01 4.97
CA ALA A 21 -3.05 -4.00 6.01
C ALA A 21 -4.55 -4.04 6.36
N ALA A 22 -5.17 -2.86 6.55
CA ALA A 22 -6.61 -2.75 6.79
C ALA A 22 -7.44 -3.35 5.65
N SER A 23 -7.02 -3.14 4.39
CA SER A 23 -7.72 -3.68 3.24
C SER A 23 -7.66 -5.19 3.14
N VAL A 24 -6.49 -5.78 3.36
CA VAL A 24 -6.31 -7.22 3.37
C VAL A 24 -7.08 -7.87 4.52
N ILE A 25 -7.09 -7.28 5.72
CA ILE A 25 -7.86 -7.78 6.86
C ILE A 25 -9.35 -7.76 6.56
N TYR A 26 -9.86 -6.65 6.02
CA TYR A 26 -11.28 -6.52 5.68
C TYR A 26 -11.68 -7.48 4.54
N ALA A 27 -10.84 -7.61 3.52
CA ALA A 27 -11.04 -8.56 2.42
C ALA A 27 -11.06 -10.01 2.92
N ASN A 28 -10.13 -10.38 3.79
CA ASN A 28 -10.09 -11.72 4.40
C ASN A 28 -11.36 -12.00 5.20
N HIS A 29 -11.81 -11.04 6.01
CA HIS A 29 -13.06 -11.19 6.76
C HIS A 29 -14.28 -11.35 5.83
N CYS A 30 -14.35 -10.59 4.73
CA CYS A 30 -15.43 -10.69 3.75
C CYS A 30 -15.39 -12.01 2.98
N CYS A 31 -14.20 -12.48 2.59
CA CYS A 31 -14.01 -13.74 1.86
C CYS A 31 -14.34 -14.95 2.74
N LYS A 32 -13.95 -14.94 4.03
CA LYS A 32 -14.33 -15.98 4.99
C LYS A 32 -15.84 -16.13 5.14
N LYS A 33 -16.60 -15.03 5.14
CA LYS A 33 -18.08 -15.06 5.17
C LYS A 33 -18.70 -15.71 3.92
N LYS A 34 -17.99 -15.68 2.79
CA LYS A 34 -18.42 -16.27 1.52
C LYS A 34 -17.79 -17.64 1.23
N GLY A 35 -16.98 -18.19 2.14
CA GLY A 35 -16.27 -19.46 1.94
C GLY A 35 -15.09 -19.38 0.96
N ILE A 36 -14.61 -18.19 0.62
CA ILE A 36 -13.53 -17.98 -0.35
C ILE A 36 -12.18 -18.02 0.35
N ASN A 37 -11.25 -18.83 -0.17
CA ASN A 37 -9.90 -18.97 0.39
C ASN A 37 -8.91 -18.03 -0.32
N MET A 38 -8.64 -16.86 0.26
CA MET A 38 -7.69 -15.87 -0.31
C MET A 38 -6.23 -16.34 -0.36
N ASN A 39 -5.87 -17.43 0.32
CA ASN A 39 -4.50 -17.95 0.27
C ASN A 39 -4.23 -18.78 -1.00
N THR A 40 -5.27 -19.08 -1.80
CA THR A 40 -5.12 -19.74 -3.09
C THR A 40 -5.27 -18.75 -4.23
N PHE A 41 -4.61 -19.04 -5.35
CA PHE A 41 -4.68 -18.19 -6.54
C PHE A 41 -6.12 -18.05 -7.08
N SER A 42 -6.88 -19.16 -7.07
CA SER A 42 -8.30 -19.16 -7.45
C SER A 42 -9.14 -18.27 -6.54
N GLY A 43 -8.97 -18.37 -5.22
CA GLY A 43 -9.74 -17.56 -4.28
C GLY A 43 -9.34 -16.09 -4.30
N LEU A 44 -8.09 -15.78 -4.64
CA LEU A 44 -7.65 -14.40 -4.89
C LEU A 44 -8.32 -13.81 -6.12
N PHE A 45 -8.42 -14.57 -7.22
CA PHE A 45 -9.12 -14.14 -8.43
C PHE A 45 -10.63 -13.98 -8.22
N GLU A 46 -11.26 -14.89 -7.47
CA GLU A 46 -12.66 -14.76 -7.09
C GLU A 46 -12.90 -13.49 -6.25
N MET A 47 -12.02 -13.21 -5.29
CA MET A 47 -12.07 -11.99 -4.50
C MET A 47 -11.96 -10.74 -5.40
N TRP A 48 -10.98 -10.70 -6.30
CA TRP A 48 -10.83 -9.59 -7.25
C TRP A 48 -12.02 -9.47 -8.20
N GLY A 49 -12.60 -10.60 -8.64
CA GLY A 49 -13.83 -10.64 -9.42
C GLY A 49 -14.99 -9.96 -8.70
N MET A 50 -15.18 -10.24 -7.40
CA MET A 50 -16.18 -9.55 -6.57
C MET A 50 -15.89 -8.06 -6.41
N VAL A 51 -14.61 -7.69 -6.25
CA VAL A 51 -14.16 -6.29 -6.15
C VAL A 51 -14.55 -5.52 -7.40
N PHE A 52 -14.22 -6.04 -8.59
CA PHE A 52 -14.53 -5.38 -9.87
C PHE A 52 -16.01 -5.44 -10.25
N ARG A 53 -16.76 -6.45 -9.79
CA ARG A 53 -18.21 -6.52 -9.94
C ARG A 53 -18.99 -5.62 -8.97
N PHE A 54 -18.30 -4.95 -8.04
CA PHE A 54 -18.91 -4.11 -7.02
C PHE A 54 -19.97 -4.81 -6.15
N GLU A 55 -19.82 -6.13 -5.91
CA GLU A 55 -20.77 -6.91 -5.09
C GLU A 55 -20.88 -6.37 -3.66
N ASN A 56 -19.77 -5.85 -3.13
CA ASN A 56 -19.75 -5.14 -1.86
C ASN A 56 -19.03 -3.82 -2.04
N LYS A 57 -19.80 -2.74 -2.25
CA LYS A 57 -19.26 -1.39 -2.52
C LYS A 57 -18.15 -0.98 -1.55
N LYS A 58 -18.29 -1.31 -0.26
CA LYS A 58 -17.27 -0.98 0.77
C LYS A 58 -15.98 -1.75 0.52
N LEU A 59 -16.06 -3.06 0.28
CA LEU A 59 -14.91 -3.89 -0.06
C LEU A 59 -14.23 -3.39 -1.35
N SER A 60 -15.04 -3.14 -2.39
CA SER A 60 -14.54 -2.72 -3.69
C SER A 60 -13.81 -1.40 -3.65
N ILE A 61 -14.41 -0.37 -3.04
CA ILE A 61 -13.77 0.93 -2.87
C ILE A 61 -12.47 0.76 -2.08
N LEU A 62 -12.51 0.05 -0.96
CA LEU A 62 -11.37 -0.09 -0.07
C LEU A 62 -10.20 -0.85 -0.74
N MET A 63 -10.48 -1.92 -1.48
CA MET A 63 -9.46 -2.68 -2.22
C MET A 63 -8.92 -1.92 -3.43
N LEU A 64 -9.78 -1.25 -4.20
CA LEU A 64 -9.35 -0.43 -5.33
C LEU A 64 -8.52 0.76 -4.87
N THR A 65 -8.95 1.48 -3.83
CA THR A 65 -8.18 2.57 -3.24
C THR A 65 -6.86 2.05 -2.65
N ALA A 66 -6.83 0.88 -2.03
CA ALA A 66 -5.58 0.32 -1.51
C ALA A 66 -4.61 -0.07 -2.63
N ALA A 67 -5.08 -0.70 -3.69
CA ALA A 67 -4.23 -1.14 -4.81
C ALA A 67 -3.75 0.04 -5.66
N PHE A 68 -4.67 0.86 -6.17
CA PHE A 68 -4.33 1.99 -7.01
C PHE A 68 -3.76 3.16 -6.22
N GLY A 69 -4.33 3.46 -5.04
CA GLY A 69 -3.78 4.48 -4.15
C GLY A 69 -2.41 4.08 -3.60
N GLY A 70 -2.20 2.81 -3.26
CA GLY A 70 -0.88 2.28 -2.87
C GLY A 70 0.14 2.43 -3.99
N LEU A 71 -0.23 2.13 -5.24
CA LEU A 71 0.63 2.34 -6.40
C LEU A 71 0.96 3.83 -6.61
N CYS A 72 -0.03 4.73 -6.48
CA CYS A 72 0.20 6.17 -6.54
C CYS A 72 1.17 6.64 -5.46
N VAL A 73 1.00 6.17 -4.21
CA VAL A 73 1.92 6.50 -3.11
C VAL A 73 3.33 6.01 -3.39
N ALA A 74 3.49 4.79 -3.92
CA ALA A 74 4.80 4.26 -4.30
C ALA A 74 5.49 5.11 -5.37
N VAL A 75 4.75 5.54 -6.40
CA VAL A 75 5.26 6.43 -7.44
C VAL A 75 5.66 7.79 -6.86
N ILE A 76 4.84 8.38 -5.98
CA ILE A 76 5.17 9.65 -5.31
C ILE A 76 6.45 9.52 -4.50
N ILE A 77 6.60 8.45 -3.71
CA ILE A 77 7.82 8.19 -2.94
C ILE A 77 9.02 8.07 -3.87
N LEU A 78 8.90 7.38 -5.00
CA LEU A 78 9.98 7.22 -5.98
C LEU A 78 10.39 8.58 -6.57
N VAL A 79 9.42 9.39 -7.02
CA VAL A 79 9.67 10.74 -7.54
C VAL A 79 10.35 11.63 -6.51
N LEU A 80 9.86 11.64 -5.27
CA LEU A 80 10.48 12.37 -4.16
C LEU A 80 11.92 11.89 -3.90
N THR A 81 12.16 10.58 -4.02
CA THR A 81 13.50 10.02 -3.84
C THR A 81 14.46 10.53 -4.91
N LEU A 82 14.08 10.42 -6.19
CA LEU A 82 14.89 10.89 -7.32
C LEU A 82 15.13 12.40 -7.27
N TRP A 83 14.10 13.17 -6.91
CA TRP A 83 14.21 14.61 -6.72
C TRP A 83 15.14 14.97 -5.56
N GLY A 84 15.02 14.30 -4.42
CA GLY A 84 15.91 14.52 -3.29
C GLY A 84 17.37 14.22 -3.65
N GLN A 85 17.60 13.12 -4.38
CA GLN A 85 18.94 12.74 -4.84
C GLN A 85 19.54 13.77 -5.82
N SER A 86 18.74 14.35 -6.72
CA SER A 86 19.23 15.39 -7.63
C SER A 86 19.63 16.69 -6.92
N GLN A 87 19.07 16.95 -5.73
CA GLN A 87 19.46 18.07 -4.87
C GLN A 87 20.58 17.72 -3.85
N GLY A 88 21.16 16.52 -3.94
CA GLY A 88 22.24 16.09 -3.05
C GLY A 88 21.79 15.49 -1.71
N CYS A 89 20.50 15.20 -1.53
CA CYS A 89 20.02 14.48 -0.34
C CYS A 89 20.41 13.00 -0.39
N ILE A 90 21.02 12.51 0.68
CA ILE A 90 21.31 11.09 0.88
C ILE A 90 20.24 10.54 1.81
N PHE A 91 19.57 9.47 1.39
CA PHE A 91 18.57 8.78 2.20
C PHE A 91 19.13 7.42 2.64
N PRO A 92 19.78 7.32 3.81
CA PRO A 92 20.29 6.06 4.31
C PRO A 92 19.12 5.14 4.67
N ILE A 93 19.10 3.94 4.08
CA ILE A 93 18.14 2.87 4.43
C ILE A 93 18.64 2.08 5.66
N ASN A 94 19.94 2.21 5.96
CA ASN A 94 20.62 1.50 7.03
C ASN A 94 21.59 2.47 7.73
N ASP A 95 21.10 3.20 8.72
CA ASP A 95 21.98 3.96 9.62
C ASP A 95 22.73 2.97 10.50
N ARG A 96 23.89 2.50 10.02
CA ARG A 96 24.90 1.83 10.87
C ARG A 96 25.60 2.81 11.83
N SER A 97 25.16 4.05 11.92
CA SER A 97 25.73 5.13 12.74
C SER A 97 25.24 5.16 14.19
N MET A 98 24.25 4.34 14.57
CA MET A 98 23.88 4.11 15.97
C MET A 98 24.68 2.96 16.60
N ARG A 99 26.01 3.04 16.57
CA ARG A 99 26.89 2.25 17.44
C ARG A 99 28.04 3.10 17.93
#